data_AF-R7TB58-F1
#
_entry.id   AF-R7TB58-F1
#
_cell.length_a   1.000
_cell.length_b   1.000
_cell.length_c   1.000
_cell.angle_alpha   90.00
_cell.angle_beta   90.00
_cell.angle_gamma   90.00
#
_symmetry.space_group_name_H-M   'P 1'
#
loop_
_entity.id
_entity.type
_entity.pdbx_description
1 polymer ?
#
loop_
_entity_poly.entity_id
_entity_poly.type
_entity_poly.pdbx_seq_one_letter_code
_entity_poly.pdbx_strand_id
1 'polypeptide(L)' 'MVAESLMMELDFQVQEAEQLHQEQKQQEKREATGVDYSWLMTPSTKGYEMSQVERMEIEELCMKVKPAECGKVI' A
#
# COMPACT_ATOMS: atom_id res chain seq x y z
N MET A 1 14.73 -7.89 -11.73
CA MET A 1 15.24 -6.72 -12.52
C MET A 1 14.92 -5.42 -11.77
N VAL A 2 15.49 -4.25 -12.13
CA VAL A 2 15.20 -2.97 -11.45
C VAL A 2 13.68 -2.68 -11.39
N ALA A 3 12.98 -2.88 -12.50
CA ALA A 3 11.55 -2.65 -12.56
C ALA A 3 10.75 -3.56 -11.62
N GLU A 4 11.05 -4.85 -11.60
CA GLU A 4 10.44 -5.83 -10.71
C GLU A 4 10.64 -5.47 -9.22
N SER A 5 11.84 -5.03 -8.84
CA SER A 5 12.12 -4.60 -7.47
C SER A 5 11.31 -3.36 -7.08
N LEU A 6 11.22 -2.37 -7.97
CA LEU A 6 10.42 -1.17 -7.73
C LEU A 6 8.92 -1.47 -7.66
N MET A 7 8.41 -2.36 -8.53
CA MET A 7 7.01 -2.78 -8.50
C MET A 7 6.68 -3.57 -7.23
N MET A 8 7.59 -4.44 -6.76
CA MET A 8 7.43 -5.18 -5.51
C MET A 8 7.41 -4.25 -4.29
N GLU A 9 8.32 -3.27 -4.27
CA GLU A 9 8.37 -2.27 -3.20
C GLU A 9 7.10 -1.42 -3.18
N LEU A 10 6.62 -0.99 -4.34
CA LEU A 10 5.36 -0.26 -4.46
C LEU A 10 4.17 -1.08 -3.94
N ASP A 11 4.05 -2.35 -4.35
CA ASP A 11 2.99 -3.25 -3.89
C ASP A 11 3.03 -3.40 -2.35
N PHE A 12 4.23 -3.50 -1.77
CA PHE A 12 4.42 -3.56 -0.32
C PHE A 12 3.99 -2.25 0.37
N GLN A 13 4.44 -1.10 -0.13
CA GLN A 13 4.10 0.21 0.46
C GLN A 13 2.59 0.51 0.39
N VAL A 14 1.91 0.09 -0.69
CA VAL A 14 0.46 0.20 -0.80
C VAL A 14 -0.24 -0.61 0.29
N GLN A 15 0.17 -1.86 0.49
CA GLN A 15 -0.40 -2.72 1.54
C GLN A 15 -0.14 -2.16 2.94
N GLU A 16 1.09 -1.68 3.20
CA GLU A 16 1.46 -1.10 4.49
C GLU A 16 0.66 0.18 4.77
N ALA A 17 0.52 1.07 3.77
CA ALA A 17 -0.27 2.29 3.90
C ALA A 17 -1.75 2.01 4.17
N GLU A 18 -2.33 1.00 3.52
CA GLU A 18 -3.70 0.57 3.78
C GLU A 18 -3.88 0.04 5.20
N GLN A 19 -2.96 -0.79 5.67
CA GLN A 19 -3.00 -1.33 7.02
C GLN A 19 -2.96 -0.20 8.04
N LEU A 20 -2.01 0.74 7.90
CA LEU A 20 -1.89 1.91 8.75
C LEU A 20 -3.16 2.77 8.73
N HIS A 21 -3.77 2.98 7.55
CA HIS A 21 -5.01 3.73 7.43
C HIS A 21 -6.18 3.04 8.15
N GLN A 22 -6.27 1.71 8.07
CA GLN A 22 -7.28 0.94 8.80
C GLN A 22 -7.07 1.01 10.31
N GLU A 23 -5.82 0.91 10.78
CA GLU A 23 -5.46 1.03 12.20
C GLU A 23 -5.83 2.42 12.75
N GLN A 24 -5.50 3.49 12.02
CA GLN A 24 -5.88 4.85 12.39
C GLN A 24 -7.40 5.00 12.49
N LYS A 25 -8.15 4.51 11.51
CA LYS A 25 -9.62 4.57 11.52
C LYS A 25 -10.22 3.76 12.67
N GLN A 26 -9.60 2.64 13.06
CA GLN A 26 -10.02 1.90 14.24
C GLN A 26 -9.74 2.69 15.52
N GLN A 27 -8.58 3.31 15.63
CA GLN A 27 -8.22 4.13 16.78
C GLN A 27 -9.18 5.31 16.94
N GLU A 28 -9.46 6.06 15.86
CA GLU A 28 -10.43 7.16 15.87
C GLU A 28 -11.81 6.69 16.34
N LYS A 29 -12.25 5.51 15.90
CA LYS A 29 -13.52 4.92 16.36
C LYS A 29 -13.48 4.58 17.84
N ARG A 30 -12.39 3.97 18.34
CA ARG A 30 -12.22 3.63 19.76
C ARG A 30 -12.23 4.88 20.64
N GLU A 31 -11.58 5.95 20.18
CA GLU A 31 -11.58 7.25 20.86
C GLU A 31 -12.99 7.87 20.88
N ALA A 32 -13.73 7.79 19.76
CA ALA A 32 -15.08 8.32 19.66
C ALA A 32 -16.11 7.53 20.50
N THR A 33 -16.00 6.19 20.58
CA THR A 33 -16.93 5.35 21.35
C THR A 33 -16.51 5.14 22.80
N GLY A 34 -15.23 5.37 23.13
CA GLY A 34 -14.65 5.09 24.45
C GLY A 34 -14.58 3.60 24.82
N VAL A 35 -14.90 2.71 23.87
CA VAL A 35 -15.02 1.25 24.07
C VAL A 35 -14.43 0.53 22.86
N ASP A 36 -13.66 -0.54 23.12
CA ASP A 36 -13.03 -1.36 22.09
C ASP A 36 -14.00 -2.41 21.50
N TYR A 37 -14.48 -2.14 20.28
CA TYR A 37 -15.32 -3.06 19.50
C TYR A 37 -14.54 -3.80 18.41
N SER A 38 -13.22 -3.85 18.47
CA SER A 38 -12.40 -4.46 17.41
C SER A 38 -12.74 -5.92 17.17
N TRP A 39 -13.15 -6.65 18.21
CA TRP A 39 -13.58 -8.05 18.15
C TRP A 39 -14.93 -8.26 17.43
N LEU A 40 -15.73 -7.21 17.24
CA LEU A 40 -16.97 -7.23 16.46
C LEU A 40 -16.76 -6.82 14.99
N MET A 41 -15.59 -6.26 14.66
CA MET A 41 -15.30 -5.77 13.32
C MET A 41 -14.86 -6.93 12.44
N THR A 42 -15.53 -7.12 11.30
CA THR A 42 -15.03 -7.99 10.24
C THR A 42 -13.88 -7.29 9.51
N PRO A 43 -12.74 -7.96 9.26
CA PRO A 43 -11.69 -7.39 8.44
C PRO A 43 -12.24 -7.00 7.07
N SER A 44 -11.97 -5.77 6.63
CA SER A 44 -12.31 -5.34 5.27
C SER A 44 -11.44 -6.12 4.29
N THR A 45 -12.06 -6.93 3.44
CA THR A 45 -11.34 -7.64 2.36
C THR A 45 -11.09 -6.75 1.13
N LYS A 46 -11.66 -5.55 1.10
CA LYS A 46 -11.47 -4.59 0.01
C LYS A 46 -10.31 -3.66 0.38
N GLY A 47 -9.12 -4.05 -0.04
CA GLY A 47 -7.96 -3.16 -0.14
C GLY A 47 -8.04 -2.30 -1.40
N TYR A 48 -7.10 -1.38 -1.57
CA TYR A 48 -6.90 -0.69 -2.84
C TYR A 48 -6.36 -1.70 -3.86
N GLU A 49 -6.98 -1.72 -5.02
CA GLU A 49 -6.62 -2.58 -6.13
C GLU A 49 -6.15 -1.69 -7.27
N MET A 50 -4.84 -1.69 -7.51
CA MET A 50 -4.24 -0.98 -8.63
C MET A 50 -4.77 -1.55 -9.94
N SER A 51 -5.31 -0.69 -10.81
CA SER A 51 -5.82 -1.15 -12.09
C SER A 51 -4.69 -1.67 -12.98
N GLN A 52 -5.02 -2.57 -13.90
CA GLN A 52 -4.04 -3.12 -14.83
C GLN A 52 -3.37 -2.03 -15.68
N VAL A 53 -4.10 -0.97 -16.03
CA VAL A 53 -3.56 0.16 -16.82
C VAL A 53 -2.53 0.94 -16.01
N GLU A 54 -2.87 1.31 -14.77
CA GLU A 54 -1.94 2.01 -13.86
C GLU A 54 -0.68 1.16 -13.63
N ARG A 55 -0.85 -0.15 -13.39
CA ARG A 55 0.28 -1.06 -13.19
C ARG A 55 1.23 -1.08 -14.40
N MET A 56 0.68 -1.17 -15.62
CA MET A 56 1.48 -1.17 -16.84
C MET A 56 2.23 0.14 -17.05
N GLU A 57 1.58 1.29 -16.82
CA GLU A 57 2.20 2.61 -16.96
C GLU A 57 3.36 2.80 -15.98
N ILE A 58 3.17 2.39 -14.71
CA ILE A 58 4.22 2.46 -13.69
C ILE A 58 5.37 1.51 -14.04
N GLU A 59 5.08 0.29 -14.47
CA GLU A 59 6.11 -0.66 -14.87
C GLU A 59 6.97 -0.12 -16.04
N GLU A 60 6.35 0.54 -17.03
CA GLU A 60 7.07 1.19 -18.12
C GLU A 60 8.03 2.29 -17.62
N LEU A 61 7.62 3.05 -16.60
CA LEU A 61 8.48 4.05 -15.96
C LEU A 61 9.63 3.39 -15.20
N CYS A 62 9.35 2.32 -14.46
CA CYS A 62 10.35 1.57 -13.71
C CYS A 62 11.40 0.93 -14.63
N MET A 63 11.03 0.51 -15.84
CA MET A 63 11.97 0.01 -16.86
C MET A 63 12.96 1.08 -17.35
N LYS A 64 12.62 2.37 -17.24
CA LYS A 64 13.49 3.49 -17.65
C LYS A 64 14.54 3.85 -16.58
N VAL A 65 14.41 3.31 -15.37
CA VAL A 65 15.31 3.58 -14.24
C VAL A 65 16.62 2.80 -14.42
N LYS A 66 17.76 3.50 -14.30
CA LYS A 66 19.07 2.85 -14.34
C LYS A 66 19.34 2.11 -13.03
N PRO A 67 20.02 0.94 -13.06
CA PRO A 67 20.36 0.21 -11.83
C PRO A 67 21.08 1.04 -10.76
N ALA A 68 21.97 1.95 -11.18
CA ALA A 68 22.72 2.83 -10.27
C ALA A 68 21.86 3.93 -9.61
N GLU A 69 20.66 4.18 -10.12
CA GLU A 69 19.73 5.21 -9.62
C GLU A 69 18.59 4.61 -8.80
N CYS A 70 18.41 3.28 -8.85
CA CYS A 70 17.33 2.56 -8.15
C CYS A 70 17.25 2.90 -6.65
N GLY A 71 18.39 2.94 -5.96
CA GLY A 71 18.43 3.25 -4.52
C GLY A 71 18.14 4.71 -4.15
N LYS A 72 17.88 5.59 -5.11
CA LYS A 72 17.35 6.95 -4.85
C LYS A 72 15.82 7.03 -5.00
N VAL A 73 15.24 6.02 -5.64
CA VAL A 73 13.80 5.93 -5.92
C VAL A 73 13.08 5.20 -4.79
N ILE A 74 13.76 4.24 -4.16
CA ILE A 74 13.39 3.60 -2.89
C ILE A 74 13.79 4.52 -1.74
#